data_AF-A0AAU4ETE5-F1
#
_entry.id   AF-A0AAU4ETE5-F1
#
_cell.length_a   1.000
_cell.length_b   1.000
_cell.length_c   1.000
_cell.angle_alpha   90.00
_cell.angle_beta   90.00
_cell.angle_gamma   90.00
#
_symmetry.space_group_name_H-M   'P 1'
#
loop_
_entity.id
_entity.type
_entity.pdbx_description
1 polymer ?
#
loop_
_entity_poly.entity_id
_entity_poly.type
_entity_poly.pdbx_seq_one_letter_code
_entity_poly.pdbx_strand_id
1 'polypeptide(L)' 'MRTLDAIHLAVAMHGTAELTGGAPVTFVTRDDRQAEAAKANGFEVL' A
#
# COMPACT_ATOMS: atom_id res chain seq x y z
N MET A 1 12.03 0.06 6.11
CA MET A 1 11.65 0.28 4.69
C MET A 1 12.67 1.18 4.03
N ARG A 2 12.88 1.05 2.72
CA ARG A 2 13.66 2.01 1.93
C ARG A 2 12.77 3.18 1.49
N THR A 3 13.38 4.27 1.04
CA THR A 3 12.63 5.48 0.61
C THR A 3 11.61 5.17 -0.49
N LEU A 4 11.97 4.35 -1.48
CA LEU A 4 11.04 3.99 -2.56
C LEU A 4 9.85 3.16 -2.05
N ASP A 5 10.07 2.28 -1.06
CA ASP A 5 9.00 1.47 -0.48
C ASP A 5 7.97 2.36 0.24
N ALA A 6 8.44 3.43 0.90
CA ALA A 6 7.59 4.42 1.56
C ALA A 6 6.80 5.28 0.56
N ILE A 7 7.44 5.70 -0.55
CA ILE A 7 6.75 6.44 -1.63
C ILE A 7 5.67 5.55 -2.25
N HIS A 8 5.97 4.28 -2.52
CA HIS A 8 4.99 3.33 -3.05
C HIS A 8 3.76 3.21 -2.13
N LEU A 9 3.98 3.05 -0.83
CA LEU A 9 2.87 2.99 0.15
C LEU A 9 2.08 4.31 0.20
N ALA A 10 2.75 5.46 0.18
CA ALA A 10 2.07 6.76 0.18
C ALA A 10 1.18 6.97 -1.06
N VAL A 11 1.65 6.53 -2.24
CA VAL A 11 0.84 6.55 -3.46
C VAL A 11 -0.36 5.62 -3.33
N ALA A 12 -0.18 4.42 -2.76
CA ALA A 12 -1.29 3.51 -2.50
C ALA A 12 -2.34 4.14 -1.57
N MET A 13 -1.92 4.83 -0.50
CA MET A 13 -2.78 5.48 0.50
C MET A 13 -3.59 6.65 -0.05
N HIS A 14 -3.03 7.41 -0.98
CA HIS A 14 -3.61 8.72 -1.35
C HIS A 14 -4.09 8.80 -2.80
N GLY A 15 -3.57 7.97 -3.70
CA GLY A 15 -3.87 8.06 -5.14
C GLY A 15 -4.79 6.97 -5.68
N THR A 16 -4.98 5.86 -4.96
CA THR A 16 -5.72 4.71 -5.50
C THR A 16 -7.24 4.90 -5.46
N ALA A 17 -7.75 5.61 -4.46
CA ALA A 17 -9.19 5.81 -4.29
C ALA A 17 -9.85 6.47 -5.51
N GLU A 18 -9.18 7.43 -6.15
CA GLU A 18 -9.66 8.09 -7.38
C GLU A 18 -9.72 7.12 -8.56
N LEU A 19 -8.77 6.18 -8.65
CA LEU A 19 -8.67 5.20 -9.73
C LEU A 19 -9.67 4.04 -9.56
N THR A 20 -10.00 3.69 -8.31
CA THR A 20 -10.86 2.55 -8.00
C THR A 20 -12.31 2.93 -7.73
N GLY A 21 -12.63 4.24 -7.73
CA GLY A 21 -13.95 4.72 -7.30
C GLY A 21 -14.25 4.37 -5.83
N GLY A 22 -13.21 4.29 -4.99
CA GLY A 22 -13.32 3.91 -3.58
C GLY A 22 -13.44 2.41 -3.31
N ALA A 23 -13.35 1.55 -4.34
CA ALA A 23 -13.29 0.11 -4.11
C ALA A 23 -12.03 -0.27 -3.32
N PRO A 24 -12.10 -1.29 -2.43
CA PRO A 24 -10.94 -1.79 -1.69
C PRO A 24 -9.79 -2.21 -2.61
N VAL A 25 -8.55 -2.06 -2.12
CA VAL A 25 -7.32 -2.39 -2.85
C VAL A 25 -6.43 -3.32 -2.03
N THR A 26 -5.88 -4.33 -2.70
CA THR A 26 -4.88 -5.24 -2.14
C THR A 26 -3.48 -4.75 -2.50
N PHE A 27 -2.61 -4.60 -1.51
CA PHE A 27 -1.23 -4.18 -1.69
C PHE A 27 -0.33 -5.41 -1.91
N VAL A 28 0.21 -5.59 -3.12
CA VAL A 28 1.03 -6.76 -3.46
C VAL A 28 2.50 -6.46 -3.23
N THR A 29 3.16 -7.22 -2.35
CA THR A 29 4.61 -7.08 -2.13
C THR A 29 5.23 -8.34 -1.53
N ARG A 30 6.48 -8.60 -1.93
CA ARG A 30 7.31 -9.67 -1.36
C ARG A 30 8.24 -9.17 -0.24
N ASP A 31 8.22 -7.88 0.08
CA ASP A 31 9.05 -7.29 1.13
C ASP A 31 8.26 -7.25 2.44
N ASP A 32 8.68 -8.06 3.41
CA ASP A 32 8.00 -8.19 4.70
C ASP A 32 7.87 -6.85 5.45
N ARG A 33 8.88 -5.97 5.36
CA ARG A 33 8.83 -4.69 6.06
C ARG A 33 7.84 -3.73 5.41
N GLN A 34 7.69 -3.80 4.10
CA GLN A 34 6.69 -3.03 3.38
C GLN A 34 5.28 -3.62 3.60
N ALA A 35 5.15 -4.95 3.63
CA ALA A 35 3.92 -5.64 3.96
C ALA A 35 3.40 -5.23 5.34
N GLU A 36 4.25 -5.25 6.38
CA GLU A 36 3.85 -4.84 7.72
C GLU A 36 3.45 -3.36 7.79
N ALA A 37 4.15 -2.49 7.07
CA ALA A 37 3.77 -1.08 6.98
C ALA A 37 2.42 -0.88 6.26
N ALA A 38 2.16 -1.65 5.20
CA ALA A 38 0.89 -1.59 4.47
C ALA A 38 -0.28 -2.08 5.35
N LYS A 39 -0.11 -3.21 6.04
CA LYS A 39 -1.10 -3.72 7.01
C LYS A 39 -1.40 -2.70 8.12
N ALA A 40 -0.38 -2.05 8.67
CA ALA A 40 -0.55 -1.00 9.68
C ALA A 40 -1.35 0.21 9.18
N ASN A 41 -1.43 0.41 7.86
CA ASN A 41 -2.23 1.46 7.22
C ASN A 41 -3.56 0.93 6.64
N GLY A 42 -3.97 -0.29 7.00
CA GLY A 42 -5.29 -0.84 6.67
C GLY A 42 -5.39 -1.54 5.32
N PHE A 43 -4.27 -1.80 4.64
CA PHE A 43 -4.29 -2.61 3.41
C PHE A 43 -4.32 -4.10 3.72
N GLU A 44 -5.10 -4.83 2.92
CA GLU A 44 -4.86 -6.25 2.70
C GLU A 44 -3.55 -6.42 1.91
N VAL A 45 -2.74 -7.43 2.24
CA VAL A 45 -1.46 -7.67 1.58
C VAL A 45 -1.41 -9.09 1.02
N LEU A 46 -0.94 -9.20 -0.23
CA LEU A 46 -0.69 -10.45 -0.94
C LEU A 46 0.80 -10.61 -1.26
#